data_AF-A0A5C3LG37-F1
#
_entry.id   AF-A0A5C3LG37-F1
#
_cell.length_a   1.000
_cell.length_b   1.000
_cell.length_c   1.000
_cell.angle_alpha   90.00
_cell.angle_beta   90.00
_cell.angle_gamma   90.00
#
_symmetry.space_group_name_H-M   'P 1'
#
loop_
_entity.id
_entity.type
_entity.pdbx_description
1 polymer ?
#
loop_
_entity_poly.entity_id
_entity_poly.type
_entity_poly.pdbx_seq_one_letter_code
_entity_poly.pdbx_strand_id
1 'polypeptide(L)' 'MVAVELGLRAIITAGYRSTRVVVRSDNAGVVQALSKRSSKHIQQKSVLREILSVCEAYNIEIEPRWISTEENPADNPSRG' A
#
# COMPACT_ATOMS: atom_id res chain seq x y z
N MET A 1 -5.32 3.87 2.53
CA MET A 1 -5.46 2.58 1.80
C MET A 1 -5.58 2.81 0.31
N VAL A 2 -6.48 3.67 -0.15
CA VAL A 2 -6.63 4.03 -1.58
C VAL A 2 -5.30 4.46 -2.22
N ALA A 3 -4.49 5.27 -1.53
CA ALA A 3 -3.17 5.67 -2.04
C ALA A 3 -2.23 4.48 -2.32
N VAL A 4 -2.30 3.42 -1.51
CA VAL A 4 -1.50 2.19 -1.72
C VAL A 4 -1.98 1.45 -2.96
N GLU A 5 -3.30 1.35 -3.13
CA GLU A 5 -3.89 0.72 -4.31
C GLU A 5 -3.52 1.48 -5.60
N LEU A 6 -3.62 2.82 -5.57
CA LEU A 6 -3.25 3.66 -6.72
C LEU A 6 -1.77 3.51 -7.06
N GLY A 7 -0.89 3.52 -6.05
CA GLY A 7 0.54 3.28 -6.25
C GLY A 7 0.84 1.90 -6.83
N LEU A 8 0.15 0.86 -6.35
CA LEU A 8 0.27 -0.50 -6.88
C LEU A 8 -0.18 -0.58 -8.35
N ARG A 9 -1.30 0.05 -8.71
CA ARG A 9 -1.75 0.12 -10.11
C ARG A 9 -0.74 0.86 -10.98
N ALA A 10 -0.18 1.97 -10.50
CA ALA A 10 0.80 2.76 -11.26
C ALA A 10 2.06 1.95 -11.58
N ILE A 11 2.61 1.20 -10.62
CA ILE A 11 3.80 0.36 -10.88
C ILE A 11 3.47 -0.81 -11.83
N ILE A 12 2.28 -1.40 -11.72
CA ILE A 12 1.86 -2.47 -12.64
C ILE A 12 1.73 -1.92 -14.07
N THR A 13 1.12 -0.74 -14.23
CA THR A 13 1.02 -0.05 -15.52
C THR A 13 2.39 0.31 -16.09
N ALA A 14 3.37 0.63 -15.23
CA ALA A 14 4.77 0.82 -15.63
C ALA A 14 5.50 -0.48 -16.00
N GLY A 15 4.86 -1.65 -15.87
CA GLY A 15 5.38 -2.94 -16.30
C GLY A 15 6.06 -3.77 -15.21
N TYR A 16 6.07 -3.31 -13.96
CA TYR A 16 6.68 -4.05 -12.86
C TYR A 16 5.85 -5.29 -12.49
N ARG A 17 6.52 -6.45 -12.38
CA ARG A 17 5.97 -7.75 -11.97
C ARG A 17 7.03 -8.55 -11.21
N SER A 18 6.63 -9.56 -10.44
CA SER A 18 7.57 -10.46 -9.74
C SER A 18 8.61 -9.71 -8.91
N THR A 19 8.18 -8.69 -8.16
CA THR A 19 9.07 -7.78 -7.44
C THR A 19 8.57 -7.48 -6.03
N ARG A 20 9.47 -6.98 -5.20
CA ARG A 20 9.18 -6.53 -3.85
C ARG A 20 9.00 -5.02 -3.81
N VAL A 21 7.89 -4.57 -3.26
CA VAL A 21 7.50 -3.16 -3.19
C VAL A 21 7.43 -2.74 -1.74
N VAL A 22 8.28 -1.79 -1.36
CA VAL A 22 8.26 -1.21 -0.01
C VAL A 22 7.25 -0.08 0.03
N VAL A 23 6.19 -0.24 0.82
CA VAL A 23 5.17 0.80 1.02
C VAL A 23 5.48 1.55 2.30
N ARG A 24 5.95 2.79 2.18
CA ARG A 24 6.21 3.67 3.33
C ARG A 24 4.97 4.49 3.63
N SER A 25 4.55 4.51 4.89
CA SER A 25 3.33 5.20 5.32
C SER A 25 3.48 5.65 6.77
N ASP A 26 3.15 6.90 7.06
CA ASP A 26 3.02 7.42 8.44
C ASP A 26 1.72 6.97 9.11
N ASN A 27 0.74 6.51 8.33
CA ASN A 27 -0.50 5.95 8.85
C ASN A 27 -0.30 4.53 9.39
N ALA A 28 -0.18 4.41 10.72
CA ALA A 28 -0.02 3.13 11.41
C ALA A 28 -1.18 2.14 11.16
N GLY A 29 -2.40 2.62 10.90
CA GLY A 29 -3.54 1.77 10.56
C GLY A 29 -3.37 1.08 9.20
N VAL A 30 -2.85 1.80 8.21
CA VAL A 30 -2.53 1.24 6.89
C VAL A 30 -1.39 0.23 6.99
N VAL A 31 -0.30 0.58 7.70
CA VAL A 31 0.84 -0.32 7.90
C VAL A 31 0.38 -1.61 8.58
N GLN A 32 -0.35 -1.53 9.70
CA GLN A 32 -0.85 -2.71 10.39
C GLN A 32 -1.78 -3.56 9.53
N ALA A 33 -2.67 -2.94 8.76
CA ALA A 33 -3.60 -3.69 7.92
C ALA A 33 -2.88 -4.47 6.81
N LEU A 34 -1.86 -3.87 6.19
CA LEU A 34 -1.02 -4.54 5.19
C LEU A 34 -0.16 -5.64 5.83
N SER A 35 0.50 -5.36 6.96
CA SER A 35 1.36 -6.34 7.65
C SER A 35 0.57 -7.58 8.08
N LYS A 36 -0.65 -7.37 8.60
CA LYS A 36 -1.53 -8.45 9.06
C LYS A 36 -2.34 -9.08 7.94
N ARG A 37 -2.24 -8.55 6.72
CA ARG A 37 -3.10 -8.89 5.56
C ARG A 37 -4.60 -8.92 5.92
N SER A 38 -5.01 -8.08 6.88
CA SER A 38 -6.37 -8.05 7.41
C SER A 38 -6.71 -6.69 8.03
N SER A 39 -7.98 -6.29 7.98
CA SER A 39 -8.48 -5.09 8.66
C SER A 39 -9.85 -5.36 9.31
N LYS A 40 -10.08 -4.74 10.47
CA LYS A 40 -11.37 -4.77 11.19
C LYS A 40 -12.38 -3.77 10.62
N HIS A 41 -11.93 -2.79 9.83
CA HIS A 41 -12.80 -1.78 9.24
C HIS A 41 -13.34 -2.25 7.89
N ILE A 42 -14.66 -2.27 7.72
CA ILE A 42 -15.34 -2.84 6.54
C ILE A 42 -14.88 -2.17 5.24
N GLN A 43 -14.81 -0.84 5.21
CA GLN A 43 -14.38 -0.08 4.01
C GLN A 43 -12.91 -0.33 3.66
N GLN A 44 -12.03 -0.50 4.64
CA GLN A 44 -10.63 -0.85 4.38
C GLN A 44 -10.48 -2.30 3.91
N LYS A 45 -11.36 -3.18 4.36
CA LYS A 45 -11.31 -4.62 4.08
C LYS A 45 -11.59 -4.95 2.62
N SER A 46 -12.43 -4.19 1.92
CA SER A 46 -12.64 -4.39 0.47
C SER A 46 -11.38 -4.01 -0.31
N VAL A 47 -10.87 -2.79 -0.09
CA VAL A 47 -9.67 -2.29 -0.78
C VAL A 47 -8.45 -3.17 -0.48
N LEU A 48 -8.27 -3.61 0.77
CA LEU A 48 -7.17 -4.50 1.13
C LEU A 48 -7.25 -5.84 0.40
N ARG A 49 -8.45 -6.41 0.23
CA ARG A 49 -8.62 -7.66 -0.52
C ARG A 49 -8.25 -7.49 -1.99
N GLU A 50 -8.62 -6.36 -2.59
CA GLU A 50 -8.25 -6.05 -3.96
C GLU A 50 -6.74 -5.88 -4.12
N ILE A 51 -6.09 -5.14 -3.21
CA ILE A 51 -4.63 -5.01 -3.15
C ILE A 51 -3.97 -6.39 -3.09
N LEU A 52 -4.40 -7.27 -2.19
CA LEU A 52 -3.82 -8.60 -2.03
C LEU A 52 -4.03 -9.49 -3.26
N SER A 53 -5.22 -9.45 -3.86
CA SER A 53 -5.53 -10.20 -5.08
C SER A 53 -4.66 -9.76 -6.26
N VAL A 54 -4.44 -8.44 -6.41
CA VAL A 54 -3.55 -7.90 -7.44
C VAL A 54 -2.10 -8.28 -7.15
N CYS A 55 -1.66 -8.22 -5.90
CA CYS A 55 -0.31 -8.66 -5.53
C CYS A 55 -0.06 -10.12 -5.92
N GLU A 56 -1.01 -11.01 -5.64
CA GLU A 56 -0.93 -12.42 -6.03
C GLU A 56 -0.88 -12.57 -7.56
N ALA A 57 -1.78 -11.91 -8.28
CA ALA A 57 -1.86 -12.02 -9.74
C ALA A 57 -0.59 -11.55 -10.48
N TYR A 58 0.12 -10.57 -9.93
CA TYR A 58 1.34 -10.00 -10.52
C TYR A 58 2.63 -10.48 -9.83
N ASN A 59 2.51 -11.40 -8.87
CA ASN A 59 3.60 -11.90 -8.04
C ASN A 59 4.39 -10.76 -7.34
N ILE A 60 3.68 -9.76 -6.84
CA ILE A 60 4.25 -8.62 -6.14
C ILE A 60 4.19 -8.87 -4.63
N GLU A 61 5.32 -8.74 -3.95
CA GLU A 61 5.38 -8.77 -2.48
C GLU A 61 5.33 -7.34 -1.94
N ILE A 62 4.29 -7.00 -1.18
CA ILE A 62 4.22 -5.72 -0.46
C ILE A 62 4.87 -5.85 0.92
N GLU A 63 5.86 -5.01 1.17
CA GLU A 63 6.49 -4.83 2.47
C GLU A 63 6.11 -3.45 3.06
N PRO A 64 5.11 -3.38 3.95
CA PRO A 64 4.73 -2.13 4.57
C PRO A 64 5.76 -1.72 5.63
N ARG A 65 6.17 -0.45 5.63
CA ARG A 65 7.05 0.15 6.63
C ARG A 65 6.45 1.43 7.16
N TRP A 66 6.35 1.52 8.48
CA TRP A 66 6.01 2.78 9.12
C TRP A 66 7.20 3.74 9.04
N ILE A 67 6.92 5.00 8.74
CA ILE A 67 7.89 6.09 8.77
C ILE A 67 7.28 7.28 9.51
N SER A 68 8.11 8.17 10.05
CA SER A 68 7.63 9.42 10.62
C SER A 68 7.06 10.33 9.53
N THR A 69 6.10 11.20 9.86
CA THR A 69 5.53 12.16 8.90
C THR A 69 6.61 13.11 8.35
N GLU A 70 7.59 13.48 9.15
CA GLU A 70 8.73 14.32 8.75
C GLU A 70 9.61 13.65 7.69
N GLU A 71 9.68 12.31 7.69
CA GLU A 71 10.40 11.51 6.70
C GLU A 71 9.51 11.07 5.53
N ASN A 72 8.24 11.46 5.52
CA ASN A 72 7.29 11.08 4.48
C ASN A 72 7.36 12.05 3.29
N PRO A 73 8.05 11.69 2.18
CA PRO A 73 8.14 12.58 1.02
C PRO A 73 6.78 12.83 0.36
N ALA A 74 5.77 12.00 0.67
CA ALA A 74 4.41 12.16 0.17
C ALA A 74 3.55 13.11 1.03
N ASP A 75 4.05 13.63 2.16
CA ASP A 75 3.28 14.54 3.02
C ASP A 75 3.15 15.94 2.38
N ASN A 76 4.22 16.45 1.75
CA ASN A 76 4.19 17.72 1.02
C ASN A 76 3.12 17.75 -0.11
N PRO A 77 3.03 16.76 -1.02
CA PRO A 77 1.98 16.73 -2.04
C PRO A 77 0.59 16.35 -1.52
N SER A 78 0.46 15.81 -0.30
CA SER A 78 -0.85 15.42 0.27
C SER A 78 -1.61 16.60 0.93
N ARG A 79 -0.99 17.79 1.02
CA ARG A 79 -1.58 18.99 1.63
C ARG A 79 -2.23 19.97 0.64
N GLY A 80 -2.13 19.71 -0.66
CA GLY A 80 -2.71 20.55 -1.72
C GLY A 80 -1.88 20.54 -2.99
#